data_AF-A0A2V6GVW8-F1
#
_entry.id   AF-A0A2V6GVW8-F1
#
_cell.length_a   1.000
_cell.length_b   1.000
_cell.length_c   1.000
_cell.angle_alpha   90.00
_cell.angle_beta   90.00
_cell.angle_gamma   90.00
#
_symmetry.space_group_name_H-M   'P 1'
#
loop_
_entity.id
_entity.type
_entity.pdbx_description
1 polymer ?
#
loop_
_entity_poly.entity_id
_entity_poly.type
_entity_poly.pdbx_seq_one_letter_code
_entity_poly.pdbx_strand_id
1 'polypeptide(L)'
;MKQCSLTLSLLLLPAFIGLPLQFSSGLLRAAETAVSSATPVATATAGMSPTATPTPEPPSVRWVGVHKWGEEQRGINDIYAQRGDDIWVDVINFKDWVKSLEEKKKKPENSEIRDLILYLDHIALKGVSPIYWHERTWSIGGVPPVETTDTTVGFSLVRNENSKEGWSHVLNQPVFTRKTIVSVGFANGEEMPSELTPDKNTGKKDQQFYLTVIPKFRTAFGLILILGALIAFLALARHTDIIRDWD
;
A
#
# COMPACT_ATOMS: atom_id res chain seq x y z
N MET A 1 30.66 57.03 -5.04
CA MET A 1 30.44 56.20 -6.25
C MET A 1 31.71 55.45 -6.59
N LYS A 2 31.72 54.14 -6.38
CA LYS A 2 32.43 53.12 -7.19
C LYS A 2 32.13 51.75 -6.55
N GLN A 3 31.09 51.11 -7.09
CA GLN A 3 30.79 49.69 -6.90
C GLN A 3 31.96 48.88 -7.47
N CYS A 4 32.54 47.99 -6.65
CA CYS A 4 33.33 46.87 -7.16
C CYS A 4 32.41 45.65 -7.17
N SER A 5 32.12 45.16 -8.37
CA SER A 5 31.24 44.04 -8.66
C SER A 5 31.89 42.73 -8.23
N LEU A 6 31.22 41.99 -7.34
CA LEU A 6 31.46 40.57 -7.08
C LEU A 6 30.77 39.75 -8.18
N THR A 7 31.48 39.43 -9.24
CA THR A 7 31.06 38.41 -10.21
C THR A 7 31.59 37.05 -9.74
N LEU A 8 30.81 36.39 -8.89
CA LEU A 8 30.98 34.98 -8.54
C LEU A 8 30.28 34.14 -9.63
N SER A 9 30.97 33.88 -10.74
CA SER A 9 30.53 32.86 -11.71
C SER A 9 30.94 31.48 -11.19
N LEU A 10 30.02 30.83 -10.47
CA LEU A 10 30.13 29.41 -10.10
C LEU A 10 29.23 28.60 -11.03
N LEU A 11 29.75 28.21 -12.20
CA LEU A 11 29.14 27.19 -13.06
C LEU A 11 29.50 25.81 -12.49
N LEU A 12 28.59 25.20 -11.73
CA LEU A 12 28.66 23.78 -11.36
C LEU A 12 27.62 23.02 -12.19
N LEU A 13 28.07 22.41 -13.28
CA LEU A 13 27.36 21.35 -14.01
C LEU A 13 27.78 19.99 -13.43
N PRO A 14 26.87 19.14 -12.93
CA PRO A 14 27.17 17.72 -12.78
C PRO A 14 26.94 17.00 -14.11
N ALA A 15 28.04 16.59 -14.75
CA ALA A 15 28.02 15.65 -15.86
C ALA A 15 27.60 14.26 -15.35
N PHE A 16 26.40 13.81 -15.71
CA PHE A 16 25.96 12.43 -15.49
C PHE A 16 26.57 11.53 -16.57
N ILE A 17 27.48 10.65 -16.16
CA ILE A 17 27.92 9.50 -16.94
C ILE A 17 27.11 8.28 -16.46
N GLY A 18 26.28 7.72 -17.34
CA GLY A 18 25.52 6.50 -17.11
C GLY A 18 25.80 5.46 -18.19
N LEU A 19 26.53 4.41 -17.81
CA LEU A 19 26.81 3.19 -18.59
C LEU A 19 25.51 2.46 -19.00
N PRO A 20 25.42 1.89 -20.22
CA PRO A 20 24.37 0.96 -20.58
C PRO A 20 24.69 -0.46 -20.06
N LEU A 21 23.87 -0.98 -19.15
CA LEU A 21 23.86 -2.41 -18.80
C LEU A 21 23.07 -3.17 -19.88
N GLN A 22 23.80 -3.82 -20.78
CA GLN A 22 23.28 -4.83 -21.70
C GLN A 22 22.94 -6.09 -20.90
N PHE A 23 21.68 -6.52 -20.93
CA PHE A 23 21.31 -7.89 -20.58
C PHE A 23 20.88 -8.63 -21.85
N SER A 24 21.68 -9.63 -22.17
CA SER A 24 21.50 -10.60 -23.25
C SER A 24 20.42 -11.62 -22.86
N SER A 25 19.44 -11.82 -23.73
CA SER A 25 18.46 -12.91 -23.63
C SER A 25 18.53 -13.73 -24.91
N GLY A 26 19.55 -14.57 -25.03
CA GLY A 26 19.53 -15.70 -25.95
C GLY A 26 18.88 -16.90 -25.28
N LEU A 27 17.81 -17.45 -25.87
CA LEU A 27 17.82 -18.75 -26.57
C LEU A 27 16.41 -19.40 -26.60
N LEU A 28 15.87 -19.50 -27.83
CA LEU A 28 15.15 -20.62 -28.46
C LEU A 28 14.17 -21.51 -27.66
N ARG A 29 12.91 -21.57 -28.13
CA ARG A 29 12.21 -22.84 -28.47
C ARG A 29 10.93 -22.53 -29.29
N ALA A 30 10.97 -22.73 -30.60
CA ALA A 30 10.43 -23.88 -31.34
C ALA A 30 8.89 -23.98 -31.29
N ALA A 31 8.31 -23.77 -32.47
CA ALA A 31 6.89 -23.92 -32.78
C ALA A 31 6.41 -25.35 -32.54
N GLU A 32 5.20 -25.48 -31.99
CA GLU A 32 4.38 -26.68 -32.15
C GLU A 32 3.00 -26.29 -32.66
N THR A 33 2.66 -26.98 -33.74
CA THR A 33 1.50 -26.87 -34.60
C THR A 33 0.23 -27.30 -33.87
N ALA A 34 -0.83 -26.49 -33.93
CA ALA A 34 -2.16 -26.92 -33.49
C ALA A 34 -2.72 -27.95 -34.47
N VAL A 35 -2.87 -29.21 -34.02
CA VAL A 35 -3.60 -30.25 -34.74
C VAL A 35 -5.06 -30.21 -34.32
N SER A 36 -5.92 -29.90 -35.28
CA SER A 36 -7.37 -30.05 -35.21
C SER A 36 -7.75 -31.52 -35.04
N SER A 37 -8.65 -31.85 -34.12
CA SER A 37 -9.30 -33.16 -34.08
C SER A 37 -10.72 -33.06 -33.55
N ALA A 38 -11.58 -33.80 -34.23
CA ALA A 38 -13.02 -33.65 -34.31
C ALA A 38 -13.78 -34.06 -33.05
N THR A 39 -14.93 -33.42 -32.88
CA THR A 39 -16.09 -33.78 -32.08
C THR A 39 -16.53 -35.25 -32.30
N PRO A 40 -17.00 -35.93 -31.26
CA PRO A 40 -18.14 -36.81 -31.37
C PRO A 40 -19.36 -36.24 -30.63
N VAL A 41 -20.46 -36.20 -31.38
CA VAL A 41 -21.81 -35.85 -30.94
C VAL A 41 -22.23 -36.78 -29.80
N ALA A 42 -22.64 -36.20 -28.68
CA ALA A 42 -23.42 -36.87 -27.65
C ALA A 42 -24.65 -36.00 -27.34
N THR A 43 -25.79 -36.41 -27.87
CA THR A 43 -27.11 -35.92 -27.48
C THR A 43 -27.35 -36.33 -26.03
N ALA A 44 -27.12 -35.42 -25.10
CA ALA A 44 -27.48 -35.59 -23.69
C ALA A 44 -28.73 -34.75 -23.41
N THR A 45 -29.79 -35.47 -23.05
CA THR A 45 -31.07 -35.01 -22.53
C THR A 45 -30.89 -33.86 -21.54
N ALA A 46 -31.63 -32.77 -21.75
CA ALA A 46 -31.69 -31.61 -20.87
C ALA A 46 -32.30 -32.00 -19.51
N GLY A 47 -31.48 -32.58 -18.63
CA GLY A 47 -31.72 -32.54 -17.19
C GLY A 47 -31.41 -31.13 -16.73
N MET A 48 -32.43 -30.40 -16.29
CA MET A 48 -32.27 -29.09 -15.66
C MET A 48 -31.32 -29.23 -14.47
N SER A 49 -30.07 -28.80 -14.65
CA SER A 49 -29.15 -28.57 -13.53
C SER A 49 -29.78 -27.51 -12.65
N PRO A 50 -29.91 -27.71 -11.31
CA PRO A 50 -30.34 -26.63 -10.45
C PRO A 50 -29.37 -25.47 -10.65
N THR A 51 -29.91 -24.32 -11.04
CA THR A 51 -29.17 -23.06 -11.07
C THR A 51 -28.62 -22.87 -9.66
N ALA A 52 -27.29 -22.96 -9.51
CA ALA A 52 -26.64 -22.75 -8.22
C ALA A 52 -27.07 -21.39 -7.68
N THR A 53 -27.73 -21.39 -6.52
CA THR A 53 -28.03 -20.17 -5.80
C THR A 53 -26.69 -19.46 -5.55
N PRO A 54 -26.52 -18.20 -5.98
CA PRO A 54 -25.29 -17.46 -5.70
C PRO A 54 -25.09 -17.41 -4.18
N THR A 55 -23.95 -17.90 -3.71
CA THR A 55 -23.59 -17.81 -2.30
C THR A 55 -23.15 -16.37 -2.02
N PRO A 56 -23.63 -15.74 -0.92
CA PRO A 56 -23.18 -14.41 -0.52
C PRO A 56 -21.65 -14.38 -0.37
N GLU A 57 -21.02 -13.30 -0.85
CA GLU A 57 -19.58 -13.11 -0.69
C GLU A 57 -19.24 -13.05 0.80
N PRO A 58 -18.20 -13.77 1.28
CA PRO A 58 -17.81 -13.70 2.69
C PRO A 58 -17.34 -12.28 3.03
N PRO A 59 -17.50 -11.84 4.29
CA PRO A 59 -17.01 -10.52 4.69
C PRO A 59 -15.49 -10.48 4.66
N SER A 60 -14.93 -9.46 4.00
CA SER A 60 -13.48 -9.31 3.84
C SER A 60 -13.07 -7.87 3.53
N VAL A 61 -11.80 -7.57 3.78
CA VAL A 61 -11.14 -6.38 3.23
C VAL A 61 -10.60 -6.72 1.85
N ARG A 62 -11.07 -6.01 0.83
CA ARG A 62 -10.83 -6.39 -0.57
C ARG A 62 -9.91 -5.46 -1.34
N TRP A 63 -9.98 -4.17 -1.09
CA TRP A 63 -9.15 -3.18 -1.77
C TRP A 63 -8.61 -2.14 -0.80
N VAL A 64 -7.46 -1.57 -1.18
CA VAL A 64 -6.84 -0.47 -0.46
C VAL A 64 -6.18 0.47 -1.45
N GLY A 65 -6.21 1.77 -1.17
CA GLY A 65 -5.45 2.73 -1.95
C GLY A 65 -5.13 3.99 -1.17
N VAL A 66 -4.27 4.83 -1.73
CA VAL A 66 -3.94 6.13 -1.15
C VAL A 66 -4.98 7.15 -1.57
N HIS A 67 -5.43 7.97 -0.61
CA HIS A 67 -6.34 9.08 -0.86
C HIS A 67 -5.55 10.32 -1.28
N LYS A 68 -5.93 10.92 -2.41
CA LYS A 68 -5.36 12.19 -2.90
C LYS A 68 -6.42 13.27 -2.88
N TRP A 69 -6.24 14.23 -1.97
CA TRP A 69 -7.10 15.40 -1.88
C TRP A 69 -7.07 16.21 -3.18
N GLY A 70 -8.23 16.39 -3.82
CA GLY A 70 -8.38 17.16 -5.07
C GLY A 70 -8.57 16.32 -6.35
N GLU A 71 -8.45 14.99 -6.27
CA GLU A 71 -8.80 14.08 -7.36
C GLU A 71 -10.13 13.37 -7.01
N GLU A 72 -11.18 13.54 -7.82
CA GLU A 72 -12.50 12.89 -7.60
C GLU A 72 -12.46 11.37 -7.81
N GLN A 73 -11.41 10.85 -8.45
CA GLN A 73 -11.27 9.44 -8.72
C GLN A 73 -10.50 8.76 -7.59
N ARG A 74 -10.97 7.58 -7.18
CA ARG A 74 -10.13 6.55 -6.54
C ARG A 74 -8.85 6.49 -7.38
N GLY A 75 -7.78 7.13 -6.89
CA GLY A 75 -6.56 7.38 -7.65
C GLY A 75 -6.10 6.05 -8.23
N ILE A 76 -6.03 5.97 -9.56
CA ILE A 76 -5.83 4.73 -10.30
C ILE A 76 -4.57 4.05 -9.76
N ASN A 77 -4.77 3.06 -8.89
CA ASN A 77 -3.75 2.16 -8.36
C ASN A 77 -2.57 2.82 -7.60
N ASP A 78 -2.77 3.93 -6.89
CA ASP A 78 -1.70 4.41 -6.00
C ASP A 78 -1.67 3.57 -4.71
N ILE A 79 -0.60 2.79 -4.59
CA ILE A 79 -0.45 1.74 -3.57
C ILE A 79 0.73 2.00 -2.63
N TYR A 80 1.38 3.16 -2.76
CA TYR A 80 2.51 3.56 -1.92
C TYR A 80 2.10 4.66 -0.95
N ALA A 81 1.99 4.34 0.33
CA ALA A 81 1.70 5.33 1.37
C ALA A 81 2.90 5.50 2.31
N GLN A 82 3.07 6.68 2.88
CA GLN A 82 3.98 6.94 3.99
C GLN A 82 3.21 7.38 5.22
N ARG A 83 3.89 7.41 6.37
CA ARG A 83 3.32 7.96 7.60
C ARG A 83 2.87 9.42 7.39
N GLY A 84 1.62 9.70 7.73
CA GLY A 84 0.97 10.99 7.55
C GLY A 84 0.07 11.09 6.31
N ASP A 85 0.11 10.11 5.41
CA ASP A 85 -0.81 10.05 4.28
C ASP A 85 -2.18 9.49 4.70
N ASP A 86 -3.20 9.77 3.90
CA ASP A 86 -4.53 9.19 4.05
C ASP A 86 -4.70 8.01 3.09
N ILE A 87 -5.37 6.96 3.53
CA ILE A 87 -5.69 5.77 2.73
C ILE A 87 -7.19 5.48 2.78
N TRP A 88 -7.69 4.73 1.81
CA TRP A 88 -9.03 4.17 1.81
C TRP A 88 -8.97 2.65 1.72
N VAL A 89 -9.94 1.99 2.36
CA VAL A 89 -10.07 0.53 2.42
C VAL A 89 -11.51 0.16 2.09
N ASP A 90 -11.71 -0.78 1.17
CA ASP A 90 -13.03 -1.32 0.83
C ASP A 90 -13.32 -2.57 1.66
N VAL A 91 -14.42 -2.49 2.41
CA VAL A 91 -14.89 -3.50 3.36
C VAL A 91 -16.18 -4.11 2.82
N ILE A 92 -16.14 -5.40 2.52
CA ILE A 92 -17.28 -6.14 1.96
C ILE A 92 -18.12 -6.74 3.10
N ASN A 93 -19.44 -6.56 3.03
CA ASN A 93 -20.43 -7.16 3.93
C ASN A 93 -20.14 -6.93 5.43
N PHE A 94 -19.77 -5.69 5.80
CA PHE A 94 -19.46 -5.29 7.18
C PHE A 94 -20.55 -5.70 8.19
N LYS A 95 -21.83 -5.51 7.84
CA LYS A 95 -22.96 -5.84 8.72
C LYS A 95 -23.03 -7.33 9.03
N ASP A 96 -22.75 -8.18 8.03
CA ASP A 96 -22.72 -9.64 8.21
C ASP A 96 -21.54 -10.07 9.06
N TRP A 97 -20.38 -9.42 8.91
CA TRP A 97 -19.23 -9.65 9.78
C TRP A 97 -19.54 -9.37 11.24
N VAL A 98 -20.11 -8.19 11.54
CA VAL A 98 -20.49 -7.81 12.92
C VAL A 98 -21.49 -8.79 13.51
N LYS A 99 -22.48 -9.23 12.72
CA LYS A 99 -23.44 -10.27 13.13
C LYS A 99 -22.73 -11.60 13.44
N SER A 100 -21.76 -12.01 12.61
CA SER A 100 -20.98 -13.22 12.86
C SER A 100 -20.16 -13.15 14.15
N LEU A 101 -19.69 -11.97 14.55
CA LEU A 101 -19.00 -11.76 15.83
C LEU A 101 -19.97 -11.87 17.01
N GLU A 102 -21.21 -11.43 16.84
CA GLU A 102 -22.27 -11.54 17.84
C GLU A 102 -22.61 -13.00 18.13
N GLU A 103 -22.82 -13.79 17.08
CA GLU A 103 -23.08 -15.23 17.16
C GLU A 103 -21.92 -15.98 17.85
N LYS A 104 -20.68 -15.54 17.62
CA LYS A 104 -19.48 -16.08 18.25
C LYS A 104 -19.19 -15.51 19.66
N LYS A 105 -20.04 -14.62 20.19
CA LYS A 105 -19.86 -13.92 21.47
C LYS A 105 -18.53 -13.14 21.56
N LYS A 106 -18.04 -12.64 20.44
CA LYS A 106 -16.80 -11.87 20.28
C LYS A 106 -17.04 -10.40 19.91
N LYS A 107 -18.30 -10.01 19.71
CA LYS A 107 -18.69 -8.64 19.37
C LYS A 107 -18.31 -7.69 20.51
N PRO A 108 -17.53 -6.62 20.23
CA PRO A 108 -17.26 -5.57 21.21
C PRO A 108 -18.54 -4.76 21.51
N GLU A 109 -18.54 -4.04 22.63
CA GLU A 109 -19.66 -3.17 23.03
C GLU A 109 -19.97 -2.10 21.97
N ASN A 110 -18.92 -1.50 21.40
CA ASN A 110 -19.01 -0.58 20.26
C ASN A 110 -18.54 -1.31 18.99
N SER A 111 -19.45 -1.51 18.05
CA SER A 111 -19.21 -2.30 16.83
C SER A 111 -19.63 -1.56 15.56
N GLU A 112 -19.63 -0.23 15.58
CA GLU A 112 -19.98 0.55 14.40
C GLU A 112 -18.76 0.84 13.52
N ILE A 113 -18.99 1.33 12.30
CA ILE A 113 -17.90 1.66 11.36
C ILE A 113 -16.90 2.63 12.00
N ARG A 114 -17.38 3.65 12.72
CA ARG A 114 -16.55 4.65 13.42
C ARG A 114 -15.63 4.06 14.48
N ASP A 115 -15.94 2.88 15.00
CA ASP A 115 -15.15 2.19 16.03
C ASP A 115 -14.09 1.25 15.43
N LEU A 116 -14.06 1.13 14.11
CA LEU A 116 -13.01 0.40 13.42
C LEU A 116 -11.65 1.05 13.68
N ILE A 117 -10.63 0.21 13.71
CA ILE A 117 -9.23 0.62 13.70
C ILE A 117 -8.50 -0.07 12.56
N LEU A 118 -7.45 0.59 12.09
CA LEU A 118 -6.59 0.06 11.04
C LEU A 118 -5.63 -1.00 11.60
N TYR A 119 -5.48 -2.11 10.88
CA TYR A 119 -4.48 -3.14 11.13
C TYR A 119 -3.46 -3.15 9.99
N LEU A 120 -2.17 -3.11 10.33
CA LEU A 120 -1.07 -3.26 9.39
C LEU A 120 -0.26 -4.50 9.79
N ASP A 121 -0.16 -5.51 8.92
CA ASP A 121 0.50 -6.78 9.22
C ASP A 121 0.01 -7.42 10.53
N HIS A 122 -1.30 -7.45 10.74
CA HIS A 122 -1.97 -7.93 11.97
C HIS A 122 -1.65 -7.12 13.24
N ILE A 123 -1.01 -5.96 13.10
CA ILE A 123 -0.72 -5.05 14.21
C ILE A 123 -1.78 -3.95 14.24
N ALA A 124 -2.52 -3.89 15.35
CA ALA A 124 -3.53 -2.87 15.59
C ALA A 124 -2.90 -1.47 15.75
N LEU A 125 -3.31 -0.51 14.92
CA LEU A 125 -2.98 0.91 15.09
C LEU A 125 -4.06 1.60 15.93
N LYS A 126 -4.03 1.34 17.25
CA LYS A 126 -4.99 1.93 18.20
C LYS A 126 -5.00 3.46 18.10
N GLY A 127 -6.18 4.06 18.07
CA GLY A 127 -6.34 5.51 17.90
C GLY A 127 -6.19 6.01 16.46
N VAL A 128 -6.08 5.11 15.47
CA VAL A 128 -6.30 5.42 14.05
C VAL A 128 -7.73 4.99 13.71
N SER A 129 -8.67 5.93 13.83
CA SER A 129 -10.09 5.74 13.54
C SER A 129 -10.43 6.26 12.14
N PRO A 130 -11.59 5.87 11.58
CA PRO A 130 -12.04 6.37 10.29
C PRO A 130 -12.19 7.88 10.26
N ILE A 131 -11.79 8.48 9.15
CA ILE A 131 -11.95 9.92 8.86
C ILE A 131 -13.18 10.20 7.98
N TYR A 132 -13.58 9.23 7.16
CA TYR A 132 -14.81 9.25 6.36
C TYR A 132 -15.23 7.82 6.01
N TRP A 133 -16.50 7.62 5.63
CA TRP A 133 -16.97 6.38 5.04
C TRP A 133 -18.16 6.61 4.12
N HIS A 134 -18.34 5.73 3.14
CA HIS A 134 -19.55 5.70 2.31
C HIS A 134 -19.89 4.25 1.93
N GLU A 135 -21.19 3.96 1.86
CA GLU A 135 -21.71 2.65 1.47
C GLU A 135 -22.10 2.66 -0.01
N ARG A 136 -21.80 1.57 -0.71
CA ARG A 136 -22.25 1.28 -2.07
C ARG A 136 -22.82 -0.13 -2.11
N THR A 137 -24.08 -0.26 -2.47
CA THR A 137 -24.70 -1.57 -2.69
C THR A 137 -24.68 -1.92 -4.17
N TRP A 138 -24.35 -3.16 -4.48
CA TRP A 138 -24.43 -3.72 -5.83
C TRP A 138 -24.95 -5.15 -5.76
N SER A 139 -25.46 -5.68 -6.86
CA SER A 139 -26.05 -7.01 -6.91
C SER A 139 -25.18 -7.96 -7.73
N ILE A 140 -24.89 -9.13 -7.18
CA ILE A 140 -24.25 -10.23 -7.91
C ILE A 140 -25.32 -10.96 -8.71
N GLY A 141 -25.01 -11.26 -9.99
CA GLY A 141 -25.93 -11.93 -10.91
C GLY A 141 -26.46 -13.25 -10.36
N GLY A 142 -27.77 -13.45 -10.54
CA GLY A 142 -28.53 -14.62 -10.08
C GLY A 142 -30.02 -14.31 -10.04
N VAL A 143 -30.86 -15.35 -9.93
CA VAL A 143 -32.31 -15.20 -9.71
C VAL A 143 -32.68 -16.01 -8.46
N PRO A 144 -33.05 -15.36 -7.34
CA PRO A 144 -33.03 -13.91 -7.12
C PRO A 144 -31.60 -13.33 -7.04
N PRO A 145 -31.41 -12.03 -7.35
CA PRO A 145 -30.13 -11.36 -7.21
C PRO A 145 -29.71 -11.29 -5.73
N VAL A 146 -28.42 -11.49 -5.45
CA VAL A 146 -27.87 -11.36 -4.10
C VAL A 146 -27.24 -9.98 -3.97
N GLU A 147 -27.75 -9.18 -3.03
CA GLU A 147 -27.20 -7.87 -2.71
C GLU A 147 -25.90 -8.02 -1.92
N THR A 148 -24.91 -7.21 -2.26
CA THR A 148 -23.61 -7.14 -1.58
C THR A 148 -23.32 -5.68 -1.30
N THR A 149 -22.95 -5.40 -0.05
CA THR A 149 -22.62 -4.04 0.39
C THR A 149 -21.12 -3.87 0.46
N ASP A 150 -20.60 -2.87 -0.25
CA ASP A 150 -19.23 -2.41 -0.17
C ASP A 150 -19.19 -1.12 0.63
N THR A 151 -18.37 -1.08 1.68
CA THR A 151 -18.17 0.10 2.52
C THR A 151 -16.74 0.58 2.37
N THR A 152 -16.56 1.73 1.72
CA THR A 152 -15.24 2.37 1.65
C THR A 152 -15.03 3.18 2.91
N VAL A 153 -13.94 2.91 3.62
CA VAL A 153 -13.56 3.56 4.88
C VAL A 153 -12.20 4.23 4.71
N GLY A 154 -12.13 5.53 5.00
CA GLY A 154 -10.89 6.31 4.96
C GLY A 154 -10.18 6.31 6.31
N PHE A 155 -8.85 6.15 6.32
CA PHE A 155 -8.01 6.24 7.52
C PHE A 155 -6.81 7.15 7.28
N SER A 156 -6.38 7.87 8.31
CA SER A 156 -5.15 8.66 8.26
C SER A 156 -3.99 7.92 8.94
N LEU A 157 -2.86 7.74 8.25
CA LEU A 157 -1.68 7.03 8.74
C LEU A 157 -0.86 7.87 9.75
N VAL A 158 -1.54 8.38 10.77
CA VAL A 158 -0.96 9.25 11.79
C VAL A 158 -0.39 8.43 12.94
N ARG A 159 0.79 8.85 13.41
CA ARG A 159 1.38 8.38 14.67
C ARG A 159 0.97 9.33 15.78
N ASN A 160 0.14 8.84 16.68
CA ASN A 160 -0.27 9.51 17.91
C ASN A 160 0.19 8.68 19.13
N GLU A 161 -0.09 9.15 20.35
CA GLU A 161 0.34 8.44 21.58
C GLU A 161 -0.23 7.02 21.67
N ASN A 162 -1.47 6.80 21.21
CA ASN A 162 -2.13 5.50 21.25
C ASN A 162 -1.64 4.54 20.15
N SER A 163 -1.27 5.06 18.98
CA SER A 163 -0.77 4.25 17.86
C SER A 163 0.74 4.06 17.89
N LYS A 164 1.45 4.72 18.81
CA LYS A 164 2.91 4.75 18.91
C LYS A 164 3.53 3.36 19.02
N GLU A 165 2.94 2.49 19.82
CA GLU A 165 3.37 1.11 20.01
C GLU A 165 3.21 0.31 18.72
N GLY A 166 2.00 0.34 18.11
CA GLY A 166 1.73 -0.32 16.83
C GLY A 166 2.69 0.15 15.72
N TRP A 167 2.91 1.46 15.60
CA TRP A 167 3.90 2.02 14.68
C TRP A 167 5.33 1.56 14.99
N SER A 168 5.69 1.39 16.25
CA SER A 168 7.03 0.89 16.61
C SER A 168 7.24 -0.53 16.12
N HIS A 169 6.21 -1.39 16.17
CA HIS A 169 6.28 -2.75 15.64
C HIS A 169 6.31 -2.76 14.10
N VAL A 170 5.49 -1.93 13.45
CA VAL A 170 5.46 -1.82 11.98
C VAL A 170 6.78 -1.28 11.43
N LEU A 171 7.46 -0.37 12.15
CA LEU A 171 8.68 0.31 11.70
C LEU A 171 9.97 -0.27 12.32
N ASN A 172 9.91 -1.45 12.94
CA ASN A 172 11.05 -2.04 13.65
C ASN A 172 12.23 -2.45 12.75
N GLN A 173 12.04 -2.52 11.43
CA GLN A 173 13.06 -2.89 10.47
C GLN A 173 13.42 -1.71 9.55
N PRO A 174 14.72 -1.42 9.34
CA PRO A 174 15.16 -0.35 8.45
C PRO A 174 15.05 -0.81 6.98
N VAL A 175 13.88 -0.63 6.39
CA VAL A 175 13.62 -0.86 4.96
C VAL A 175 13.12 0.45 4.35
N PHE A 176 13.41 0.73 3.06
CA PHE A 176 12.86 1.93 2.41
C PHE A 176 11.35 1.84 2.24
N THR A 177 10.89 0.71 1.71
CA THR A 177 9.49 0.42 1.45
C THR A 177 9.24 -1.07 1.73
N ARG A 178 8.13 -1.40 2.41
CA ARG A 178 7.73 -2.78 2.70
C ARG A 178 6.34 -3.07 2.16
N LYS A 179 6.13 -4.29 1.67
CA LYS A 179 4.77 -4.80 1.46
C LYS A 179 4.08 -4.92 2.82
N THR A 180 2.81 -4.56 2.88
CA THR A 180 2.04 -4.54 4.14
C THR A 180 0.64 -5.07 3.87
N ILE A 181 0.19 -6.02 4.69
CA ILE A 181 -1.21 -6.47 4.72
C ILE A 181 -2.02 -5.38 5.41
N VAL A 182 -3.06 -4.91 4.74
CA VAL A 182 -4.01 -3.95 5.31
C VAL A 182 -5.27 -4.68 5.68
N SER A 183 -5.72 -4.49 6.92
CA SER A 183 -7.03 -4.95 7.36
C SER A 183 -7.68 -3.92 8.28
N VAL A 184 -8.94 -4.16 8.61
CA VAL A 184 -9.69 -3.38 9.61
C VAL A 184 -10.18 -4.32 10.69
N GLY A 185 -10.33 -3.79 11.89
CA GLY A 185 -10.82 -4.58 13.01
C GLY A 185 -11.28 -3.70 14.15
N PHE A 186 -11.58 -4.31 15.28
CA PHE A 186 -11.91 -3.61 16.51
C PHE A 186 -10.74 -3.63 17.50
N ALA A 187 -10.78 -2.74 18.48
CA ALA A 187 -9.72 -2.60 19.49
C ALA A 187 -9.55 -3.83 20.41
N ASN A 188 -10.54 -4.72 20.44
CA ASN A 188 -10.50 -5.98 21.21
C ASN A 188 -9.66 -7.09 20.53
N GLY A 189 -9.10 -6.84 19.34
CA GLY A 189 -8.30 -7.81 18.60
C GLY A 189 -9.07 -8.59 17.54
N GLU A 190 -10.37 -8.37 17.38
CA GLU A 190 -11.12 -8.98 16.27
C GLU A 190 -10.80 -8.24 14.96
N GLU A 191 -10.01 -8.91 14.12
CA GLU A 191 -9.59 -8.43 12.80
C GLU A 191 -10.43 -9.10 11.71
N MET A 192 -10.85 -8.32 10.71
CA MET A 192 -11.52 -8.86 9.54
C MET A 192 -10.51 -9.61 8.65
N PRO A 193 -10.86 -10.73 8.02
CA PRO A 193 -9.98 -11.35 7.05
C PRO A 193 -9.69 -10.40 5.87
N SER A 194 -8.42 -10.28 5.50
CA SER A 194 -7.99 -9.49 4.35
C SER A 194 -7.71 -10.40 3.15
N GLU A 195 -8.27 -10.07 1.99
CA GLU A 195 -7.96 -10.72 0.72
C GLU A 195 -6.70 -10.12 0.06
N LEU A 196 -6.13 -9.06 0.66
CA LEU A 196 -4.91 -8.42 0.20
C LEU A 196 -3.71 -9.30 0.52
N THR A 197 -3.35 -10.19 -0.41
CA THR A 197 -2.23 -11.11 -0.22
C THR A 197 -0.94 -10.52 -0.81
N PRO A 198 0.12 -10.30 0.00
CA PRO A 198 1.33 -9.62 -0.48
C PRO A 198 2.19 -10.46 -1.45
N ASP A 199 2.05 -11.79 -1.45
CA ASP A 199 3.03 -12.70 -2.07
C ASP A 199 2.47 -13.79 -2.98
N LYS A 200 1.18 -13.75 -3.34
CA LYS A 200 0.66 -14.67 -4.35
C LYS A 200 0.50 -13.94 -5.67
N ASN A 201 1.26 -14.35 -6.69
CA ASN A 201 0.93 -14.06 -8.09
C ASN A 201 -0.16 -15.04 -8.55
N THR A 202 -1.29 -15.05 -7.84
CA THR A 202 -2.47 -15.76 -8.33
C THR A 202 -3.15 -14.78 -9.27
N GLY A 203 -3.45 -15.17 -10.50
CA GLY A 203 -4.02 -14.30 -11.55
C GLY A 203 -5.41 -13.70 -11.25
N LYS A 204 -5.79 -13.51 -9.99
CA LYS A 204 -7.00 -12.85 -9.52
C LYS A 204 -6.63 -11.70 -8.60
N LYS A 205 -6.67 -10.47 -9.12
CA LYS A 205 -6.83 -9.19 -8.38
C LYS A 205 -6.10 -9.07 -7.02
N ASP A 206 -4.90 -9.63 -6.87
CA ASP A 206 -4.09 -9.51 -5.66
C ASP A 206 -3.53 -8.08 -5.59
N GLN A 207 -4.29 -7.15 -5.00
CA GLN A 207 -3.85 -5.77 -4.81
C GLN A 207 -2.81 -5.74 -3.69
N GLN A 208 -1.60 -5.26 -4.02
CA GLN A 208 -0.50 -5.13 -3.08
C GLN A 208 -0.45 -3.70 -2.54
N PHE A 209 -0.21 -3.53 -1.24
CA PHE A 209 -0.01 -2.23 -0.61
C PHE A 209 1.40 -2.11 -0.04
N TYR A 210 2.00 -0.94 -0.24
CA TYR A 210 3.38 -0.66 0.09
C TYR A 210 3.47 0.51 1.08
N LEU A 211 4.02 0.24 2.26
CA LEU A 211 4.32 1.26 3.25
C LEU A 211 5.76 1.74 3.07
N THR A 212 5.91 3.03 2.76
CA THR A 212 7.20 3.73 2.68
C THR A 212 7.61 4.16 4.09
N VAL A 213 8.64 3.50 4.62
CA VAL A 213 9.19 3.74 5.95
C VAL A 213 10.23 4.86 5.94
N ILE A 214 11.08 4.90 4.89
CA ILE A 214 12.11 5.92 4.72
C ILE A 214 11.86 6.69 3.41
N PRO A 215 11.40 7.95 3.47
CA PRO A 215 11.19 8.75 2.27
C PRO A 215 12.52 9.07 1.57
N LYS A 216 12.72 8.52 0.37
CA LYS A 216 13.99 8.63 -0.40
C LYS A 216 14.47 10.08 -0.56
N PHE A 217 13.56 11.01 -0.88
CA PHE A 217 13.90 12.42 -1.09
C PHE A 217 14.43 13.10 0.18
N ARG A 218 13.82 12.83 1.34
CA ARG A 218 14.26 13.43 2.62
C ARG A 218 15.63 12.91 3.02
N THR A 219 15.87 11.61 2.83
CA THR A 219 17.18 10.99 3.10
C THR A 219 18.25 11.51 2.16
N ALA A 220 17.96 11.62 0.86
CA ALA A 220 18.90 12.16 -0.12
C ALA A 220 19.30 13.61 0.21
N PHE A 221 18.32 14.45 0.55
CA PHE A 221 18.60 15.84 0.93
C PHE A 221 19.46 15.93 2.20
N GLY A 222 19.14 15.14 3.22
CA GLY A 222 19.95 15.07 4.44
C GLY A 222 21.39 14.62 4.17
N LEU A 223 21.57 13.61 3.31
CA LEU A 223 22.89 13.11 2.93
C LEU A 223 23.70 14.17 2.14
N ILE A 224 23.05 14.89 1.23
CA ILE A 224 23.68 15.99 0.48
C ILE A 224 24.13 17.10 1.45
N LEU A 225 23.31 17.47 2.44
CA LEU A 225 23.69 18.47 3.44
C LEU A 225 24.89 18.03 4.28
N ILE A 226 24.90 16.78 4.75
CA ILE A 226 26.03 16.24 5.53
C ILE A 226 27.30 16.22 4.68
N LEU A 227 27.21 15.77 3.42
CA LEU A 227 28.34 15.73 2.51
C LEU A 227 28.86 17.13 2.18
N GLY A 228 27.95 18.08 1.93
CA GLY A 228 28.29 19.48 1.70
C GLY A 228 28.99 20.11 2.91
N ALA A 229 28.48 19.85 4.12
CA ALA A 229 29.11 20.32 5.37
C ALA A 229 30.50 19.70 5.58
N LEU A 230 30.66 18.40 5.28
CA LEU A 230 31.96 17.72 5.37
C LEU A 230 32.98 18.30 4.38
N ILE A 231 32.57 18.55 3.14
CA ILE A 231 33.44 19.17 2.12
C ILE A 231 33.85 20.58 2.55
N ALA A 232 32.89 21.38 3.03
CA ALA A 232 33.17 22.73 3.53
C ALA A 232 34.12 22.71 4.74
N PHE A 233 33.94 21.77 5.66
CA PHE A 233 34.83 21.56 6.81
C PHE A 233 36.25 21.20 6.36
N LEU A 234 36.40 20.25 5.44
CA LEU A 234 37.70 19.86 4.90
C LEU A 234 38.38 21.01 4.13
N ALA A 235 37.61 21.80 3.40
CA ALA A 235 38.12 22.99 2.70
C ALA A 235 38.60 24.06 3.70
N LEU A 236 37.86 24.31 4.78
CA LEU A 236 38.28 25.22 5.85
C LEU A 236 39.53 24.70 6.56
N ALA A 237 39.55 23.42 6.94
CA ALA A 237 40.67 22.78 7.63
C ALA A 237 41.96 22.73 6.78
N ARG A 238 41.84 22.81 5.45
CA ARG A 238 42.98 22.98 4.55
C ARG A 238 43.50 24.42 4.51
N HIS A 239 42.62 25.39 4.79
CA HIS A 239 42.94 26.82 4.76
C HIS A 239 43.39 27.36 6.12
N THR A 240 42.98 26.74 7.22
CA THR A 240 43.50 27.01 8.56
C THR A 240 44.58 25.98 8.86
N ASP A 241 45.83 26.39 9.10
CA ASP A 241 47.02 25.55 9.35
C ASP A 241 46.94 24.66 10.63
N ILE A 242 45.75 24.21 11.05
CA ILE A 242 45.55 23.34 12.23
C ILE A 242 46.25 21.98 12.08
N ILE A 243 46.56 21.54 10.85
CA ILE A 243 47.25 20.27 10.57
C ILE A 243 48.74 20.48 10.27
N ARG A 244 49.24 21.73 10.22
CA ARG A 244 50.59 22.06 9.75
C ARG A 244 51.51 22.62 10.83
N ASP A 245 51.33 22.17 12.07
CA ASP A 245 52.19 22.53 13.21
C ASP A 245 52.72 21.25 13.89
N TRP A 246 53.59 20.54 13.15
CA TRP A 246 54.54 19.55 13.68
C TRP A 246 55.78 19.63 12.80
N ASP A 247 56.66 20.59 13.08
CA ASP A 247 58.11 20.54 12.87
C ASP A 247 58.80 21.66 13.67
#